data_AF-A0A949D0V7-F1
#
_entry.id   AF-A0A949D0V7-F1
#
_cell.length_a   1.000
_cell.length_b   1.000
_cell.length_c   1.000
_cell.angle_alpha   90.00
_cell.angle_beta   90.00
_cell.angle_gamma   90.00
#
_symmetry.space_group_name_H-M   'P 1'
#
loop_
_entity.id
_entity.type
_entity.pdbx_description
1 polymer ?
#
loop_
_entity_poly.entity_id
_entity_poly.type
_entity_poly.pdbx_seq_one_letter_code
_entity_poly.pdbx_strand_id
1 'polypeptide(L)' 'MDEATAWCQGCARTLPEIAAWAGLDDEGKRQVWAMLPERRRLLGSRFLGPQHEGP' A
#
# COMPACT_ATOMS: atom_id res chain seq x y z
N MET A 1 9.02 2.45 2.52
CA MET A 1 7.84 2.90 1.75
C MET A 1 8.18 2.75 0.28
N ASP A 2 7.25 2.39 -0.59
CA ASP A 2 7.48 2.41 -2.04
C ASP A 2 7.52 3.87 -2.52
N GLU A 3 8.58 4.26 -3.21
CA GLU A 3 8.82 5.66 -3.57
C GLU A 3 7.91 6.15 -4.70
N ALA A 4 7.47 5.26 -5.58
CA ALA A 4 6.60 5.59 -6.72
C ALA A 4 5.13 5.77 -6.31
N THR A 5 4.66 4.99 -5.33
CA THR A 5 3.23 4.92 -4.94
C THR A 5 2.95 5.47 -3.54
N ALA A 6 3.99 5.73 -2.75
CA ALA A 6 3.88 6.06 -1.33
C ALA A 6 3.14 4.99 -0.50
N TRP A 7 3.12 3.74 -0.96
CA TRP A 7 2.53 2.63 -0.22
C TRP A 7 3.55 1.97 0.72
N CYS A 8 3.07 1.52 1.88
CA CYS A 8 3.86 0.68 2.77
C CYS A 8 4.13 -0.67 2.09
N GLN A 9 5.39 -1.07 2.05
CA GLN A 9 5.81 -2.27 1.31
C GLN A 9 5.30 -3.58 1.93
N GLY A 10 4.91 -3.56 3.22
CA GLY A 10 4.33 -4.72 3.90
C GLY A 10 2.80 -4.81 3.80
N CYS A 11 2.09 -3.70 4.00
CA CYS A 11 0.62 -3.71 4.10
C CYS A 11 -0.11 -3.07 2.93
N ALA A 12 0.59 -2.42 2.00
CA ALA A 12 0.07 -1.69 0.84
C ALA A 12 -0.90 -0.53 1.16
N ARG A 13 -0.82 0.00 2.39
CA ARG A 13 -1.53 1.23 2.83
C ARG A 13 -0.65 2.46 2.69
N THR A 14 -1.25 3.64 2.57
CA THR A 14 -0.57 4.94 2.65
C THR A 14 -0.29 5.34 4.11
N LEU A 15 0.60 6.31 4.35
CA LEU A 15 0.82 6.87 5.70
C LEU A 15 -0.46 7.45 6.32
N PRO A 16 -1.28 8.25 5.60
CA PRO A 16 -2.54 8.74 6.16
C PRO A 16 -3.49 7.61 6.57
N GLU A 17 -3.60 6.56 5.75
CA GLU A 17 -4.45 5.39 6.07
C GLU A 17 -3.96 4.67 7.33
N ILE A 18 -2.64 4.57 7.54
CA ILE A 18 -2.06 3.95 8.74
C ILE A 18 -2.32 4.81 9.97
N ALA A 19 -2.10 6.13 9.87
CA ALA A 19 -2.29 7.07 10.97
C ALA A 19 -3.77 7.16 11.40
N ALA A 20 -4.69 7.15 10.44
CA ALA A 20 -6.13 7.24 10.70
C ALA A 20 -6.77 5.90 11.10
N TRP A 21 -6.07 4.77 10.98
CA TRP A 21 -6.67 3.43 11.04
C TRP A 21 -7.54 3.16 12.28
N ALA A 22 -7.08 3.58 13.46
CA ALA A 22 -7.80 3.37 14.71
C ALA A 22 -9.11 4.18 14.80
N GLY A 23 -9.17 5.33 14.11
CA GLY A 23 -10.32 6.24 14.09
C GLY A 23 -11.27 6.04 12.92
N LEU A 24 -10.94 5.20 11.94
CA LEU A 24 -11.85 4.88 10.84
C LEU A 24 -13.05 4.08 11.33
N ASP A 25 -14.23 4.44 10.84
CA ASP A 25 -15.43 3.64 10.95
C ASP A 25 -15.33 2.39 10.06
N ASP A 26 -16.31 1.49 10.18
CA ASP A 26 -16.26 0.22 9.46
C ASP A 26 -16.36 0.42 7.94
N GLU A 27 -17.05 1.47 7.49
CA GLU A 27 -17.13 1.79 6.06
C GLU A 27 -15.78 2.25 5.53
N GLY A 28 -15.10 3.17 6.21
CA GLY A 28 -13.75 3.59 5.85
C GLY A 28 -12.76 2.43 5.86
N LYS A 29 -12.85 1.53 6.85
CA LYS A 29 -12.01 0.31 6.88
C LYS A 29 -12.30 -0.62 5.71
N ARG A 30 -13.57 -0.83 5.34
CA ARG A 30 -13.97 -1.64 4.18
C ARG A 30 -13.43 -1.06 2.88
N GLN A 31 -13.52 0.25 2.69
CA GLN A 31 -12.98 0.93 1.52
C GLN A 31 -11.46 0.73 1.39
N VAL A 32 -10.72 0.93 2.49
CA VAL A 32 -9.28 0.67 2.50
C VAL A 32 -8.97 -0.78 2.17
N TRP A 33 -9.67 -1.73 2.79
CA TRP A 33 -9.48 -3.16 2.51
C TRP A 33 -9.78 -3.56 1.08
N ALA A 34 -10.81 -3.00 0.44
CA ALA A 34 -11.16 -3.30 -0.94
C ALA A 34 -10.03 -2.93 -1.92
N MET A 35 -9.22 -1.92 -1.59
CA MET A 35 -8.10 -1.48 -2.41
C MET A 35 -6.82 -2.33 -2.22
N LEU A 36 -6.63 -2.95 -1.05
CA LEU A 36 -5.36 -3.63 -0.72
C LEU A 36 -4.96 -4.78 -1.65
N PRO A 37 -5.86 -5.66 -2.13
CA PRO A 37 -5.46 -6.77 -2.99
C PRO A 37 -4.76 -6.31 -4.27
N GLU A 38 -5.33 -5.31 -4.95
CA GLU A 38 -4.75 -4.79 -6.19
C GLU A 38 -3.45 -4.03 -5.92
N ARG A 39 -3.41 -3.22 -4.86
CA ARG A 39 -2.18 -2.52 -4.46
C ARG A 39 -1.06 -3.52 -4.15
N ARG A 40 -1.36 -4.63 -3.46
CA ARG A 40 -0.38 -5.71 -3.19
C ARG A 40 0.06 -6.43 -4.46
N ARG A 41 -0.85 -6.65 -5.42
CA ARG A 41 -0.50 -7.24 -6.73
C ARG A 41 0.50 -6.37 -7.48
N LEU A 42 0.21 -5.06 -7.58
CA LEU A 42 1.08 -4.08 -8.23
C LEU A 42 2.42 -3.96 -7.51
N LEU A 43 2.39 -3.85 -6.18
CA LEU A 43 3.58 -3.76 -5.35
C LEU A 43 4.44 -5.04 -5.44
N GLY A 44 3.82 -6.22 -5.39
CA GLY A 44 4.50 -7.50 -5.60
C GLY A 44 5.12 -7.60 -6.99
N SER A 45 4.42 -7.14 -8.03
CA SER A 45 4.98 -7.07 -9.39
C SER A 45 6.17 -6.10 -9.49
N ARG A 46 6.18 -5.04 -8.68
CA ARG A 46 7.30 -4.09 -8.59
C ARG A 46 8.51 -4.69 -7.88
N PHE A 47 8.30 -5.46 -6.82
CA PHE A 47 9.38 -6.11 -6.06
C PHE A 47 9.96 -7.37 -6.70
N LEU A 48 9.17 -8.06 -7.53
CA LEU A 48 9.59 -9.27 -8.25
C LEU A 48 10.10 -8.98 -9.68
N GLY A 49 10.09 -7.73 -10.13
CA GLY A 49 10.74 -7.29 -11.35
C GLY A 49 12.27 -7.15 -11.18
N PRO A 50 13.06 -7.09 -12.28
CA PRO A 50 14.48 -6.81 -12.17
C PRO A 50 14.63 -5.49 -11.40
N GLN A 51 15.26 -5.57 -10.24
CA GLN A 51 15.42 -4.43 -9.35
C GLN A 51 16.09 -3.32 -10.16
N HIS A 52 15.40 -2.18 -10.30
CA HIS A 52 16.01 -0.99 -10.86
C HIS A 52 17.15 -0.60 -9.92
N GLU A 53 18.36 -0.89 -10.39
CA GLU A 53 19.60 -0.23 -10.03
C GLU A 53 19.35 1.28 -9.89
N GLY A 54 19.43 1.76 -8.66
CA GLY A 54 19.49 3.20 -8.39
C GLY A 54 20.87 3.75 -8.78
N PRO A 55 21.00 5.06 -9.02
CA PRO A 55 22.31 5.70 -8.99
C PRO A 55 22.95 5.62 -7.59
#